data_AF-A0A4P5YUB6-F1
#
_entry.id   AF-A0A4P5YUB6-F1
#
_cell.length_a   1.000
_cell.length_b   1.000
_cell.length_c   1.000
_cell.angle_alpha   90.00
_cell.angle_beta   90.00
_cell.angle_gamma   90.00
#
_symmetry.space_group_name_H-M   'P 1'
#
loop_
_entity.id
_entity.type
_entity.pdbx_description
1 polymer ?
#
loop_
_entity_poly.entity_id
_entity_poly.type
_entity_poly.pdbx_seq_one_letter_code
_entity_poly.pdbx_strand_id
1 'polypeptide(L)'
;MKTRDLSELLRAKERIERGKAIPARVWEVRPDGRGGFTRRALDPKAFRAAQKETWEKSIVATRQKLGLSQTGFAQLLGISVRTLHHWEQGSRTPTGAARILLKLAAENPQAVLQAAA
;
A
#
# COMPACT_ATOMS: atom_id res chain seq x y z
N MET A 1 -17.37 15.47 -16.38
CA MET A 1 -16.78 14.28 -15.73
C MET A 1 -17.91 13.32 -15.41
N LYS A 2 -18.00 12.15 -16.06
CA LYS A 2 -18.91 11.10 -15.60
C LYS A 2 -18.48 10.72 -14.19
N THR A 3 -19.37 10.93 -13.22
CA THR A 3 -19.21 10.47 -11.85
C THR A 3 -18.81 9.00 -11.93
N ARG A 4 -17.57 8.65 -11.60
CA ARG A 4 -17.27 7.26 -11.27
C ARG A 4 -18.31 6.87 -10.23
N ASP A 5 -19.08 5.82 -10.51
CA ASP A 5 -20.10 5.32 -9.61
C ASP A 5 -19.48 5.26 -8.20
N LEU A 6 -20.11 5.91 -7.23
CA LEU A 6 -19.61 6.00 -5.85
C LEU A 6 -19.29 4.60 -5.31
N SER A 7 -20.04 3.59 -5.76
CA SER A 7 -19.79 2.17 -5.49
C SER A 7 -18.43 1.70 -5.99
N GLU A 8 -18.02 2.09 -7.20
CA GLU A 8 -16.70 1.74 -7.76
C GLU A 8 -15.56 2.40 -6.98
N LEU A 9 -15.74 3.67 -6.59
CA LEU A 9 -14.77 4.41 -5.78
C LEU A 9 -14.61 3.79 -4.39
N LEU A 10 -15.72 3.42 -3.74
CA LEU A 10 -15.70 2.74 -2.45
C LEU A 10 -15.06 1.35 -2.55
N ARG A 11 -15.32 0.59 -3.62
CA ARG A 11 -14.60 -0.68 -3.89
C ARG A 11 -13.11 -0.46 -4.11
N ALA A 12 -12.71 0.65 -4.73
CA ALA A 12 -11.30 1.00 -4.92
C ALA A 12 -10.63 1.40 -3.59
N LYS A 13 -11.32 2.19 -2.76
CA LYS A 13 -10.91 2.51 -1.38
C LYS A 13 -10.76 1.25 -0.55
N GLU A 14 -11.75 0.36 -0.59
CA GLU A 14 -11.70 -0.92 0.10
C GLU A 14 -10.50 -1.77 -0.33
N ARG A 15 -10.11 -1.77 -1.61
CA ARG A 15 -8.89 -2.46 -2.06
C ARG A 15 -7.61 -1.88 -1.43
N ILE A 16 -7.58 -0.58 -1.17
CA ILE A 16 -6.46 0.11 -0.52
C ILE A 16 -6.50 -0.12 1.00
N GLU A 17 -7.66 0.05 1.64
CA GLU A 17 -7.84 -0.06 3.09
C GLU A 17 -7.81 -1.49 3.59
N ARG A 18 -8.44 -2.44 2.87
CA ARG A 18 -8.41 -3.87 3.19
C ARG A 18 -7.07 -4.53 2.88
N GLY A 19 -5.94 -3.82 2.83
CA GLY A 19 -4.64 -4.51 2.86
C GLY A 19 -4.70 -5.73 3.80
N LYS A 20 -4.37 -6.89 3.24
CA LYS A 20 -5.24 -8.09 3.11
C LYS A 20 -6.17 -8.40 4.30
N ALA A 21 -7.48 -8.45 4.04
CA ALA A 21 -8.35 -9.42 4.71
C ALA A 21 -7.66 -10.79 4.64
N ILE A 22 -7.53 -11.48 5.78
CA ILE A 22 -6.78 -12.74 5.86
C ILE A 22 -7.50 -13.76 5.00
N PRO A 23 -6.99 -14.09 3.80
CA PRO A 23 -7.65 -15.12 3.03
C PRO A 23 -7.34 -16.41 3.77
N ALA A 24 -8.37 -17.12 4.21
CA ALA A 24 -8.19 -18.46 4.79
C ALA A 24 -7.43 -19.37 3.81
N ARG A 25 -7.52 -19.09 2.50
CA ARG A 25 -6.78 -19.73 1.41
C ARG A 25 -6.35 -18.69 0.37
N VAL A 26 -5.14 -18.84 -0.13
CA VAL A 26 -4.59 -18.00 -1.21
C VAL A 26 -4.28 -18.92 -2.39
N TRP A 27 -4.70 -18.52 -3.59
CA TRP A 27 -4.41 -19.25 -4.82
C TRP A 27 -3.55 -18.39 -5.73
N GLU A 28 -2.43 -18.93 -6.19
CA GLU A 28 -1.70 -18.41 -7.33
C GLU A 28 -2.34 -18.96 -8.60
N VAL A 29 -2.82 -18.07 -9.46
CA VAL A 29 -3.41 -18.43 -10.75
C VAL A 29 -2.35 -18.24 -11.82
N ARG A 30 -2.05 -19.29 -12.60
CA ARG A 30 -1.11 -19.23 -13.71
C ARG A 30 -1.78 -19.70 -15.01
N PRO A 31 -1.55 -19.01 -16.14
CA PRO A 31 -2.01 -19.50 -17.43
C PRO A 31 -1.36 -20.86 -17.73
N ASP A 32 -2.14 -21.80 -18.25
CA ASP A 32 -1.66 -23.16 -18.54
C ASP A 32 -1.09 -23.34 -19.96
N GLY A 33 -1.07 -22.25 -20.75
CA GLY A 33 -0.62 -22.24 -22.13
C GLY A 33 -1.61 -22.79 -23.16
N ARG A 34 -2.78 -23.29 -22.73
CA ARG A 34 -3.84 -23.89 -23.58
C ARG A 34 -5.15 -23.09 -23.54
N GLY A 35 -5.09 -21.85 -23.07
CA GLY A 35 -6.26 -21.01 -22.85
C GLY A 35 -6.98 -21.24 -21.52
N GLY A 36 -6.44 -22.12 -20.67
CA GLY A 36 -6.93 -22.37 -19.31
C GLY A 36 -6.05 -21.75 -18.23
N PHE A 37 -6.41 -22.01 -16.98
CA PHE A 37 -5.69 -21.54 -15.80
C PHE A 37 -5.48 -22.67 -14.81
N THR A 38 -4.26 -22.79 -14.29
CA THR A 38 -3.95 -23.62 -13.12
C THR A 38 -4.01 -22.79 -11.85
N ARG A 39 -4.42 -23.43 -10.74
CA ARG A 39 -4.43 -22.81 -9.42
C ARG A 39 -3.49 -23.57 -8.49
N ARG A 40 -2.55 -22.87 -7.86
CA ARG A 40 -1.66 -23.41 -6.82
C ARG A 40 -2.01 -22.81 -5.47
N ALA A 41 -2.22 -23.64 -4.45
CA ALA A 41 -2.39 -23.15 -3.09
C ALA A 41 -1.09 -22.50 -2.59
N LEU A 42 -1.18 -21.28 -2.08
CA LEU A 42 -0.10 -20.58 -1.39
C LEU A 42 -0.36 -20.62 0.12
N ASP A 43 0.72 -20.69 0.90
CA ASP A 43 0.65 -20.53 2.36
C ASP A 43 0.23 -19.09 2.72
N PRO A 44 -0.87 -18.90 3.47
CA PRO A 44 -1.37 -17.57 3.81
C PRO A 44 -0.40 -16.73 4.65
N LYS A 45 0.49 -17.35 5.46
CA LYS A 45 1.49 -16.62 6.27
C LYS A 45 2.65 -16.14 5.40
N ALA A 46 3.18 -16.99 4.52
CA ALA A 46 4.23 -16.62 3.56
C ALA A 46 3.75 -15.51 2.62
N PHE A 47 2.50 -15.61 2.14
CA PHE A 47 1.89 -14.59 1.31
C PHE A 47 1.72 -13.23 2.02
N ARG A 48 1.60 -13.23 3.35
CA ARG A 48 1.62 -12.01 4.16
C ARG A 48 3.01 -11.43 4.32
N ALA A 49 4.00 -12.27 4.62
CA ALA A 49 5.38 -11.83 4.77
C ALA A 49 5.87 -11.12 3.49
N ALA A 50 5.67 -11.75 2.32
CA ALA A 50 6.05 -11.17 1.03
C ALA A 50 5.32 -9.85 0.72
N GLN A 51 4.04 -9.74 1.09
CA GLN A 51 3.29 -8.53 0.83
C GLN A 51 3.61 -7.39 1.81
N LYS A 52 3.93 -7.75 3.05
CA LYS A 52 4.38 -6.81 4.08
C LYS A 52 5.73 -6.20 3.67
N GLU A 53 6.67 -7.03 3.22
CA GLU A 53 7.95 -6.60 2.65
C GLU A 53 7.78 -5.66 1.44
N THR A 54 6.77 -5.93 0.60
CA THR A 54 6.46 -5.06 -0.55
C THR A 54 6.04 -3.65 -0.10
N TRP A 55 5.25 -3.54 0.97
CA TRP A 55 4.82 -2.25 1.50
C TRP A 55 5.96 -1.48 2.17
N GLU A 56 6.79 -2.16 2.96
CA GLU A 56 7.97 -1.54 3.60
C GLU A 56 8.88 -0.89 2.56
N LYS A 57 9.22 -1.64 1.51
CA LYS A 57 10.02 -1.14 0.38
C LYS A 57 9.34 0.05 -0.32
N SER A 58 8.02 0.00 -0.48
CA SER A 58 7.26 1.10 -1.08
C SER A 58 7.33 2.40 -0.27
N ILE A 59 7.28 2.33 1.07
CA ILE A 59 7.31 3.52 1.92
C ILE A 59 8.68 4.20 1.84
N VAL A 60 9.75 3.42 2.02
CA VAL A 60 11.13 3.92 1.92
C VAL A 60 11.39 4.50 0.53
N ALA A 61 10.99 3.81 -0.54
CA ALA A 61 11.16 4.28 -1.91
C ALA A 61 10.39 5.58 -2.18
N THR A 62 9.16 5.71 -1.65
CA THR A 62 8.35 6.93 -1.79
C THR A 62 9.02 8.12 -1.12
N ARG A 63 9.51 7.94 0.11
CA ARG A 63 10.24 8.98 0.83
C ARG A 63 11.52 9.40 0.10
N GLN A 64 12.29 8.43 -0.39
CA GLN A 64 13.52 8.68 -1.13
C GLN A 64 13.26 9.40 -2.45
N LYS A 65 12.21 9.03 -3.18
CA LYS A 65 11.77 9.72 -4.40
C LYS A 65 11.43 11.19 -4.17
N LEU A 66 10.94 11.51 -2.98
CA LEU A 66 10.65 12.88 -2.52
C LEU A 66 11.89 13.63 -2.01
N GLY A 67 13.05 12.97 -1.88
CA GLY A 67 14.27 13.60 -1.35
C GLY A 67 14.20 13.93 0.15
N LEU A 68 13.28 13.32 0.90
CA LEU A 68 13.03 13.68 2.29
C LEU A 68 13.75 12.76 3.29
N SER A 69 14.22 13.35 4.39
CA SER A 69 14.64 12.61 5.59
C SER A 69 13.42 11.94 6.25
N GLN A 70 13.65 10.97 7.15
CA GLN A 70 12.55 10.39 7.94
C GLN A 70 11.78 11.48 8.71
N THR A 71 12.48 12.46 9.28
CA THR A 71 11.85 13.59 9.97
C THR A 71 11.00 14.44 9.04
N GLY A 72 11.55 14.85 7.88
CA GLY A 72 10.81 15.68 6.92
C GLY A 72 9.59 14.96 6.34
N PHE A 73 9.71 13.66 6.06
CA PHE A 73 8.59 12.88 5.56
C PHE A 73 7.52 12.63 6.64
N ALA A 74 7.93 12.39 7.89
CA ALA A 74 6.98 12.26 9.00
C ALA A 74 6.21 13.57 9.24
N GLN A 75 6.89 14.73 9.16
CA GLN A 75 6.26 16.04 9.22
C GLN A 75 5.27 16.25 8.06
N LEU A 76 5.67 15.93 6.82
CA LEU A 76 4.80 16.02 5.65
C LEU A 76 3.51 15.21 5.82
N LEU A 77 3.61 14.02 6.42
CA LEU A 77 2.47 13.13 6.65
C LEU A 77 1.69 13.44 7.93
N GLY A 78 2.15 14.39 8.76
CA GLY A 78 1.52 14.71 10.05
C GLY A 78 1.59 13.59 11.09
N ILE A 79 2.66 12.79 11.09
CA ILE A 79 2.86 11.66 12.02
C ILE A 79 4.18 11.78 12.78
N SER A 80 4.33 11.01 13.86
CA SER A 80 5.61 10.94 14.57
C SER A 80 6.68 10.20 13.75
N VAL A 81 7.94 10.61 13.88
CA VAL A 81 9.10 9.89 13.29
C VAL A 81 9.13 8.43 13.77
N ARG A 82 8.74 8.18 15.02
CA ARG A 82 8.63 6.83 15.59
C ARG A 82 7.62 5.97 14.83
N THR A 83 6.46 6.54 14.46
CA THR A 83 5.45 5.87 13.65
C THR A 83 6.02 5.49 12.29
N LEU A 84 6.64 6.44 11.59
CA LEU A 84 7.27 6.20 10.29
C LEU A 84 8.37 5.13 10.39
N HIS A 85 9.22 5.20 11.42
CA HIS A 85 10.27 4.23 11.66
C HIS A 85 9.71 2.80 11.81
N HIS A 86 8.65 2.63 12.61
CA HIS A 86 8.02 1.31 12.76
C HIS A 86 7.41 0.79 11.45
N TRP A 87 6.95 1.67 10.55
CA TRP A 87 6.44 1.31 9.24
C TRP A 87 7.56 0.94 8.26
N GLU A 88 8.63 1.72 8.19
CA GLU A 88 9.79 1.43 7.33
C GLU A 88 10.53 0.15 7.76
N GLN A 89 10.53 -0.16 9.06
CA GLN A 89 11.08 -1.40 9.63
C GLN A 89 10.08 -2.57 9.61
N GLY A 90 8.84 -2.35 9.15
CA GLY A 90 7.84 -3.42 9.09
C GLY A 90 7.21 -3.86 10.41
N SER A 91 7.74 -3.43 11.55
CA SER A 91 7.19 -3.79 12.86
C SER A 91 5.72 -3.37 13.05
N ARG A 92 5.25 -2.35 12.31
CA ARG A 92 3.84 -1.95 12.22
C ARG A 92 3.47 -1.69 10.76
N THR A 93 2.18 -1.76 10.45
CA THR A 93 1.68 -1.43 9.11
C THR A 93 0.78 -0.20 9.14
N PRO A 94 0.86 0.69 8.13
CA PRO A 94 -0.08 1.79 8.00
C PRO A 94 -1.49 1.22 7.76
N THR A 95 -2.53 1.95 8.17
CA THR A 95 -3.95 1.57 8.03
C THR A 95 -4.79 2.77 7.60
N GLY A 96 -6.01 2.50 7.10
CA GLY A 96 -6.99 3.54 6.75
C GLY A 96 -6.42 4.67 5.88
N ALA A 97 -6.60 5.91 6.33
CA ALA A 97 -6.14 7.12 5.66
C ALA A 97 -4.63 7.13 5.37
N ALA A 98 -3.79 6.54 6.24
CA ALA A 98 -2.35 6.51 6.02
C ALA A 98 -1.96 5.72 4.76
N ARG A 99 -2.67 4.62 4.44
CA ARG A 99 -2.44 3.85 3.20
C ARG A 99 -2.79 4.66 1.96
N ILE A 100 -3.89 5.42 2.03
CA ILE A 100 -4.34 6.28 0.95
C ILE A 100 -3.32 7.40 0.73
N LEU A 101 -2.87 8.05 1.80
CA LEU A 101 -1.90 9.14 1.72
C LEU A 101 -0.52 8.67 1.22
N LEU A 102 -0.03 7.51 1.68
CA LEU A 102 1.21 6.92 1.18
C LEU A 102 1.13 6.57 -0.31
N LYS A 103 -0.02 6.01 -0.74
CA LYS A 103 -0.25 5.74 -2.16
C LYS A 103 -0.29 7.04 -2.98
N LEU A 104 -0.97 8.06 -2.48
CA LEU A 104 -1.01 9.38 -3.12
C LEU A 104 0.38 9.99 -3.22
N ALA A 105 1.20 9.92 -2.16
CA ALA A 105 2.58 10.40 -2.17
C ALA A 105 3.46 9.66 -3.20
N ALA A 106 3.21 8.37 -3.43
CA ALA A 106 3.94 7.57 -4.43
C ALA A 106 3.56 7.92 -5.87
N GLU A 107 2.25 8.05 -6.13
CA GLU A 107 1.67 8.27 -7.47
C GLU A 107 1.69 9.74 -7.89
N ASN A 108 1.33 10.66 -6.99
CA ASN A 108 1.28 12.10 -7.23
C ASN A 108 1.87 12.88 -6.04
N PRO A 109 3.21 12.94 -5.95
CA PRO A 109 3.87 13.58 -4.82
C PRO A 109 3.59 15.09 -4.72
N GLN A 110 3.36 15.75 -5.86
CA GLN A 110 3.05 17.19 -5.90
C GLN A 110 1.72 17.51 -5.20
N ALA A 111 0.70 16.65 -5.34
CA ALA A 111 -0.57 16.86 -4.65
C ALA A 111 -0.43 16.82 -3.12
N VAL A 112 0.45 15.97 -2.60
CA VAL A 112 0.72 15.90 -1.15
C VAL A 112 1.47 17.14 -0.68
N LEU A 113 2.48 17.58 -1.43
CA LEU A 113 3.24 18.79 -1.11
C LEU A 113 2.34 20.05 -1.13
N GLN A 114 1.43 20.16 -2.11
CA GLN A 114 0.47 21.26 -2.19
C GLN A 114 -0.54 21.25 -1.04
N ALA A 115 -1.02 20.08 -0.64
CA ALA A 115 -1.98 19.96 0.46
C ALA A 115 -1.36 20.24 1.84
N ALA A 116 -0.03 20.14 1.96
CA ALA A 116 0.71 20.37 3.19
C ALA A 116 1.29 21.79 3.32
N ALA A 117 1.19 22.60 2.25
CA ALA A 117 1.61 24.01 2.22
C ALA A 117 0.58 24.92 2.89
#